data_AF-A0A2N3QFQ8-F1
#
_entry.id   AF-A0A2N3QFQ8-F1
#
_cell.length_a   1.000
_cell.length_b   1.000
_cell.length_c   1.000
_cell.angle_alpha   90.00
_cell.angle_beta   90.00
_cell.angle_gamma   90.00
#
_symmetry.space_group_name_H-M   'P 1'
#
loop_
_entity.id
_entity.type
_entity.pdbx_description
1 polymer ?
#
loop_
_entity_poly.entity_id
_entity_poly.type
_entity_poly.pdbx_seq_one_letter_code
_entity_poly.pdbx_strand_id
1 'polypeptide(L)'
;DALTSVRTAGQAAQWAGALNAWHGRWRDFIAERTWAKDDPANPKASRQEWWWTHGELRRCYRRLERLFREGKLFAFLDPGLLAGGPVPRTSNLLEGGINSLVKRTLLEHHGLPEEHMRRACEWRCYMRSHAPDPYALIAGLEQAAGTQDREPTDGNDDGYGDGIQANNHDDPTNEPGFYIRKGHVH
;
A
#
# COMPACT_ATOMS: atom_id res chain seq x y z
N ASP A 1 -3.68 -22.53 -17.35
CA ASP A 1 -3.65 -21.17 -16.79
C ASP A 1 -5.08 -20.60 -16.75
N ALA A 2 -5.79 -20.77 -15.63
CA ALA A 2 -7.26 -20.56 -15.56
C ALA A 2 -7.68 -19.23 -14.91
N LEU A 3 -6.77 -18.59 -14.15
CA LEU A 3 -7.05 -17.31 -13.49
C LEU A 3 -6.97 -16.13 -14.46
N THR A 4 -6.14 -16.23 -15.50
CA THR A 4 -5.83 -15.19 -16.50
C THR A 4 -6.80 -15.18 -17.70
N SER A 5 -7.71 -16.15 -17.79
CA SER A 5 -8.70 -16.26 -18.87
C SER A 5 -10.08 -15.68 -18.56
N VAL A 6 -10.42 -15.45 -17.28
CA VAL A 6 -11.73 -14.92 -16.85
C VAL A 6 -11.98 -13.48 -17.37
N ARG A 7 -12.97 -13.27 -18.22
CA ARG A 7 -13.36 -11.96 -18.81
C ARG A 7 -14.77 -11.49 -18.45
N THR A 8 -15.58 -12.36 -17.85
CA THR A 8 -17.00 -12.08 -17.59
C THR A 8 -17.39 -12.55 -16.20
N ALA A 9 -18.46 -11.96 -15.65
CA ALA A 9 -19.03 -12.38 -14.37
C ALA A 9 -19.42 -13.86 -14.37
N GLY A 10 -19.95 -14.37 -15.49
CA GLY A 10 -20.25 -15.80 -15.66
C GLY A 10 -19.00 -16.70 -15.56
N GLN A 11 -17.89 -16.29 -16.18
CA GLN A 11 -16.62 -17.02 -16.05
C GLN A 11 -16.04 -16.93 -14.63
N ALA A 12 -16.23 -15.81 -13.92
CA ALA A 12 -15.83 -15.69 -12.52
C ALA A 12 -16.63 -16.65 -11.62
N ALA A 13 -17.93 -16.79 -11.86
CA ALA A 13 -18.77 -17.76 -11.15
C ALA A 13 -18.36 -19.21 -11.44
N GLN A 14 -18.06 -19.54 -12.71
CA GLN A 14 -17.54 -20.87 -13.08
C GLN A 14 -16.19 -21.15 -12.40
N TRP A 15 -15.30 -20.16 -12.36
CA TRP A 15 -14.02 -20.27 -11.68
C TRP A 15 -14.20 -20.52 -10.18
N ALA A 16 -15.14 -19.83 -9.53
CA ALA A 16 -15.48 -20.06 -8.12
C ALA A 16 -16.02 -21.48 -7.88
N GLY A 17 -16.86 -21.97 -8.79
CA GLY A 17 -17.33 -23.36 -8.79
C GLY A 17 -16.17 -24.35 -8.89
N ALA A 18 -15.19 -24.09 -9.77
CA ALA A 18 -14.00 -24.92 -9.90
C ALA A 18 -13.11 -24.88 -8.64
N LEU A 19 -12.93 -23.71 -8.01
CA LEU A 19 -12.21 -23.57 -6.74
C LEU A 19 -12.90 -24.36 -5.62
N ASN A 20 -14.23 -24.29 -5.54
CA ASN A 20 -15.00 -25.03 -4.54
C ASN A 20 -14.95 -26.55 -4.80
N ALA A 21 -15.05 -26.98 -6.06
CA ALA A 21 -14.91 -28.39 -6.44
C ALA A 21 -13.52 -28.94 -6.10
N TRP A 22 -12.47 -28.14 -6.34
CA TRP A 22 -11.10 -28.49 -5.93
C TRP A 22 -11.00 -28.65 -4.41
N HIS A 23 -11.54 -27.71 -3.63
CA HIS A 23 -11.56 -27.82 -2.18
C HIS A 23 -12.35 -29.04 -1.71
N GLY A 24 -13.52 -29.30 -2.29
CA GLY A 24 -14.32 -30.48 -1.96
C GLY A 24 -13.55 -31.78 -2.16
N ARG A 25 -12.71 -31.86 -3.20
CA ARG A 25 -11.86 -33.01 -3.50
C ARG A 25 -10.63 -33.12 -2.59
N TRP A 26 -9.96 -32.02 -2.29
CA TRP A 26 -8.63 -32.02 -1.67
C TRP A 26 -8.60 -31.49 -0.23
N ARG A 27 -9.76 -31.16 0.37
CA ARG A 27 -9.85 -30.61 1.74
C ARG A 27 -9.14 -31.45 2.79
N ASP A 28 -9.23 -32.79 2.67
CA ASP A 28 -8.68 -33.71 3.67
C ASP A 28 -7.16 -33.80 3.49
N PHE A 29 -6.70 -33.86 2.23
CA PHE A 29 -5.27 -33.77 1.88
C PHE A 29 -4.63 -32.49 2.42
N ILE A 30 -5.19 -31.31 2.15
CA ILE A 30 -4.60 -30.05 2.65
C ILE A 30 -4.76 -29.85 4.17
N ALA A 31 -5.54 -30.71 4.84
CA ALA A 31 -5.67 -30.77 6.28
C ALA A 31 -4.71 -31.78 6.94
N GLU A 32 -3.90 -32.50 6.15
CA GLU A 32 -2.85 -33.37 6.68
C GLU A 32 -1.83 -32.55 7.49
N ARG A 33 -1.35 -33.18 8.56
CA ARG A 33 -0.39 -32.60 9.50
C ARG A 33 0.80 -33.52 9.64
N THR A 34 1.98 -32.93 9.67
CA THR A 34 3.21 -33.59 10.04
C THR A 34 3.51 -33.24 11.49
N TRP A 35 3.72 -34.24 12.33
CA TRP A 35 4.06 -34.05 13.73
C TRP A 35 5.58 -34.00 13.90
N ALA A 36 6.05 -33.18 14.84
CA ALA A 36 7.47 -33.02 15.14
C ALA A 36 8.16 -34.33 15.54
N LYS A 37 7.42 -35.23 16.20
CA LYS A 37 7.90 -36.56 16.57
C LYS A 37 8.21 -37.46 15.36
N ASP A 38 7.51 -37.24 14.24
CA ASP A 38 7.63 -38.07 13.03
C ASP A 38 8.70 -37.51 12.08
N ASP A 39 9.05 -36.22 12.20
CA ASP A 39 10.12 -35.54 11.46
C ASP A 39 10.95 -34.62 12.38
N PRO A 40 11.72 -35.19 13.33
CA PRO A 40 12.46 -34.41 14.33
C PRO A 40 13.65 -33.64 13.75
N ALA A 41 14.13 -34.04 12.56
CA ALA A 41 15.20 -33.35 11.85
C ALA A 41 14.74 -32.03 11.21
N ASN A 42 13.42 -31.84 11.05
CA ASN A 42 12.87 -30.60 10.52
C ASN A 42 13.19 -29.43 11.46
N PRO A 43 13.69 -28.29 10.97
CA PRO A 43 13.90 -27.11 11.80
C PRO A 43 12.65 -26.66 12.57
N LYS A 44 11.46 -26.94 12.04
CA LYS A 44 10.17 -26.62 12.68
C LYS A 44 9.89 -27.45 13.93
N ALA A 45 10.40 -28.67 14.01
CA ALA A 45 10.17 -29.59 15.13
C ALA A 45 10.67 -29.02 16.47
N SER A 46 11.71 -28.19 16.43
CA SER A 46 12.23 -27.49 17.61
C SER A 46 11.29 -26.41 18.19
N ARG A 47 10.31 -25.93 17.41
CA ARG A 47 9.46 -24.77 17.77
C ARG A 47 7.96 -25.09 17.82
N GLN A 48 7.54 -26.20 17.22
CA GLN A 48 6.14 -26.54 17.00
C GLN A 48 5.94 -28.05 17.15
N GLU A 49 4.81 -28.45 17.76
CA GLU A 49 4.45 -29.87 17.91
C GLU A 49 4.00 -30.51 16.59
N TRP A 50 3.45 -29.71 15.68
CA TRP A 50 3.05 -30.13 14.34
C TRP A 50 2.99 -28.94 13.38
N TRP A 51 2.99 -29.22 12.07
CA TRP A 51 2.70 -28.24 11.03
C TRP A 51 1.82 -28.85 9.93
N TRP A 52 1.14 -28.01 9.17
CA TRP A 52 0.42 -28.47 7.97
C TRP A 52 1.43 -29.04 6.97
N THR A 53 1.23 -30.30 6.57
CA THR A 53 2.11 -30.98 5.61
C THR A 53 2.15 -30.21 4.29
N HIS A 54 0.97 -29.79 3.81
CA HIS A 54 0.80 -29.02 2.57
C HIS A 54 0.59 -27.53 2.83
N GLY A 55 1.41 -26.96 3.72
CA GLY A 55 1.21 -25.60 4.23
C GLY A 55 1.15 -24.50 3.17
N GLU A 56 2.01 -24.57 2.14
CA GLU A 56 2.03 -23.57 1.05
C GLU A 56 0.79 -23.66 0.17
N LEU A 57 0.42 -24.88 -0.24
CA LEU A 57 -0.78 -25.15 -1.02
C LEU A 57 -2.03 -24.67 -0.28
N ARG A 58 -2.13 -24.99 1.01
CA ARG A 58 -3.23 -24.54 1.88
C ARG A 58 -3.30 -23.01 1.97
N ARG A 59 -2.16 -22.33 2.12
CA ARG A 59 -2.10 -20.85 2.12
C ARG A 59 -2.56 -20.26 0.79
N CYS A 60 -2.12 -20.84 -0.33
CA CYS A 60 -2.52 -20.41 -1.67
C CYS A 60 -4.04 -20.50 -1.84
N TYR A 61 -4.63 -21.66 -1.53
CA TYR A 61 -6.07 -21.87 -1.57
C TYR A 61 -6.82 -20.85 -0.71
N ARG A 62 -6.44 -20.70 0.57
CA ARG A 62 -7.10 -19.78 1.50
C ARG A 62 -7.00 -18.33 1.05
N ARG A 63 -5.88 -17.94 0.43
CA ARG A 63 -5.72 -16.60 -0.15
C ARG A 63 -6.70 -16.38 -1.30
N LEU A 64 -6.82 -17.33 -2.22
CA LEU A 64 -7.74 -17.26 -3.34
C LEU A 64 -9.21 -17.23 -2.88
N GLU A 65 -9.59 -18.11 -1.96
CA GLU A 65 -10.91 -18.16 -1.32
C GLU A 65 -11.27 -16.81 -0.69
N ARG A 66 -10.35 -16.24 0.10
CA ARG A 66 -10.54 -14.95 0.74
C ARG A 66 -10.69 -13.82 -0.27
N LEU A 67 -9.80 -13.73 -1.26
CA LEU A 67 -9.87 -12.67 -2.29
C LEU A 67 -11.17 -12.74 -3.09
N PHE A 68 -11.68 -13.95 -3.35
CA PHE A 68 -12.96 -14.13 -4.00
C PHE A 68 -14.12 -13.67 -3.12
N ARG A 69 -14.15 -14.09 -1.84
CA ARG A 69 -15.20 -13.68 -0.88
C ARG A 69 -15.23 -12.17 -0.61
N GLU A 70 -14.07 -11.53 -0.62
CA GLU A 70 -13.94 -10.07 -0.47
C GLU A 70 -14.27 -9.30 -1.77
N GLY A 71 -14.62 -9.98 -2.87
CA GLY A 71 -14.90 -9.34 -4.17
C GLY A 71 -13.66 -8.78 -4.88
N LYS A 72 -12.46 -9.04 -4.36
CA LYS A 72 -11.20 -8.46 -4.86
C LYS A 72 -10.59 -9.23 -6.02
N LEU A 73 -10.85 -10.53 -6.11
CA LEU A 73 -10.19 -11.39 -7.09
C LEU A 73 -10.54 -11.03 -8.54
N PHE A 74 -11.79 -10.61 -8.78
CA PHE A 74 -12.28 -10.20 -10.09
C PHE A 74 -12.96 -8.83 -10.05
N ALA A 75 -12.44 -7.92 -9.21
CA ALA A 75 -13.02 -6.57 -9.04
C ALA A 75 -13.15 -5.79 -10.36
N PHE A 76 -12.29 -6.05 -11.35
CA PHE A 76 -12.38 -5.44 -12.69
C PHE A 76 -13.65 -5.81 -13.49
N LEU A 77 -14.46 -6.76 -12.99
CA LEU A 77 -15.75 -7.13 -13.56
C LEU A 77 -16.94 -6.46 -12.85
N ASP A 78 -16.70 -5.64 -11.83
CA ASP A 78 -17.74 -4.93 -11.11
C ASP A 78 -18.53 -4.00 -12.06
N PRO A 79 -19.85 -4.18 -12.21
CA PRO A 79 -20.69 -3.31 -13.03
C PRO A 79 -20.57 -1.82 -12.66
N GLY A 80 -20.36 -1.49 -11.38
CA GLY A 80 -20.17 -0.11 -10.94
C GLY A 80 -18.89 0.51 -11.48
N LEU A 81 -17.81 -0.26 -11.58
CA LEU A 81 -16.54 0.20 -12.15
C LEU A 81 -16.57 0.22 -13.68
N LEU A 82 -17.30 -0.70 -14.31
CA LEU A 82 -17.47 -0.75 -15.77
C LEU A 82 -18.35 0.38 -16.32
N ALA A 83 -19.20 1.00 -15.49
CA ALA A 83 -20.02 2.14 -15.88
C ALA A 83 -19.20 3.36 -16.35
N GLY A 84 -17.97 3.52 -15.84
CA GLY A 84 -17.02 4.56 -16.25
C GLY A 84 -16.14 4.17 -17.45
N GLY A 85 -16.30 2.96 -18.00
CA GLY A 85 -15.48 2.41 -19.08
C GLY A 85 -14.71 1.14 -18.69
N PRO A 86 -13.97 0.52 -19.63
CA PRO A 86 -13.28 -0.75 -19.38
C PRO A 86 -12.19 -0.62 -18.30
N VAL A 87 -12.27 -1.45 -17.26
CA VAL A 87 -11.24 -1.51 -16.20
C VAL A 87 -10.11 -2.46 -16.63
N PRO A 88 -8.84 -2.01 -16.62
CA PRO A 88 -7.72 -2.88 -16.92
C PRO A 88 -7.61 -4.05 -15.92
N ARG A 89 -7.43 -5.27 -16.46
CA ARG A 89 -7.26 -6.49 -15.66
C ARG A 89 -5.95 -6.54 -14.86
N THR A 90 -4.91 -5.91 -15.40
CA THR A 90 -3.56 -5.94 -14.85
C THR A 90 -3.17 -4.56 -14.38
N SER A 91 -2.42 -4.49 -13.28
CA SER A 91 -1.82 -3.25 -12.81
C SER A 91 -0.72 -2.70 -13.73
N ASN A 92 -0.39 -3.35 -14.86
CA ASN A 92 0.61 -2.86 -15.82
C ASN A 92 0.39 -1.41 -16.25
N LEU A 93 -0.87 -0.96 -16.40
CA LEU A 93 -1.19 0.44 -16.69
C LEU A 93 -0.83 1.35 -15.50
N LEU A 94 -1.09 0.90 -14.28
CA LEU A 94 -0.75 1.62 -13.05
C LEU A 94 0.77 1.66 -12.83
N GLU A 95 1.45 0.54 -13.03
CA GLU A 95 2.89 0.37 -12.85
C GLU A 95 3.69 1.11 -13.91
N GLY A 96 3.28 1.02 -15.17
CA GLY A 96 3.91 1.73 -16.29
C GLY A 96 3.51 3.21 -16.39
N GLY A 97 2.37 3.60 -15.82
CA GLY A 97 1.82 4.96 -15.91
C GLY A 97 2.10 5.82 -14.68
N ILE A 98 1.35 5.62 -13.61
CA ILE A 98 1.36 6.50 -12.42
C ILE A 98 2.55 6.14 -11.50
N ASN A 99 2.77 4.86 -11.20
CA ASN A 99 3.86 4.46 -10.30
C ASN A 99 5.23 4.76 -10.90
N SER A 100 5.41 4.57 -12.21
CA SER A 100 6.66 4.93 -12.89
C SER A 100 6.95 6.43 -12.79
N LEU A 101 5.92 7.27 -12.91
CA LEU A 101 6.01 8.72 -12.76
C LEU A 101 6.37 9.13 -11.32
N VAL A 102 5.69 8.56 -10.33
CA VAL A 102 5.97 8.80 -8.91
C VAL A 102 7.39 8.38 -8.59
N LYS A 103 7.80 7.16 -8.98
CA LYS A 103 9.18 6.67 -8.81
C LYS A 103 10.19 7.62 -9.45
N ARG A 104 9.94 8.10 -10.67
CA ARG A 104 10.81 9.05 -11.36
C ARG A 104 10.89 10.40 -10.64
N THR A 105 9.76 10.91 -10.16
CA THR A 105 9.70 12.20 -9.45
C THR A 105 10.47 12.12 -8.14
N LEU A 106 10.33 11.01 -7.40
CA LEU A 106 11.12 10.75 -6.19
C LEU A 106 12.62 10.64 -6.49
N LEU A 107 13.00 10.03 -7.62
CA LEU A 107 14.40 9.95 -8.05
C LEU A 107 14.97 11.32 -8.45
N GLU A 108 14.22 12.11 -9.22
CA GLU A 108 14.63 13.45 -9.67
C GLU A 108 14.77 14.43 -8.49
N HIS A 109 14.01 14.22 -7.42
CA HIS A 109 13.94 15.11 -6.26
C HIS A 109 14.43 14.47 -4.94
N HIS A 110 15.23 13.41 -5.00
CA HIS A 110 15.70 12.67 -3.82
C HIS A 110 16.50 13.52 -2.80
N GLY A 111 16.98 14.70 -3.19
CA GLY A 111 17.68 15.65 -2.32
C GLY A 111 16.78 16.68 -1.64
N LEU A 112 15.46 16.60 -1.80
CA LEU A 112 14.51 17.50 -1.12
C LEU A 112 13.98 16.88 0.18
N PRO A 113 13.50 17.70 1.14
CA PRO A 113 12.75 17.21 2.29
C PRO A 113 11.55 16.36 1.86
N GLU A 114 11.16 15.37 2.67
CA GLU A 114 10.08 14.44 2.34
C GLU A 114 8.77 15.17 1.98
N GLU A 115 8.43 16.24 2.70
CA GLU A 115 7.24 17.05 2.44
C GLU A 115 7.25 17.65 1.03
N HIS A 116 8.40 18.12 0.57
CA HIS A 116 8.58 18.68 -0.77
C HIS A 116 8.55 17.60 -1.85
N MET A 117 9.14 16.43 -1.59
CA MET A 117 9.06 15.28 -2.49
C MET A 117 7.62 14.79 -2.66
N ARG A 118 6.86 14.72 -1.55
CA ARG A 118 5.44 14.38 -1.55
C ARG A 118 4.64 15.39 -2.36
N ARG A 119 4.85 16.69 -2.12
CA ARG A 119 4.18 17.77 -2.87
C ARG A 119 4.53 17.75 -4.36
N ALA A 120 5.77 17.43 -4.73
CA ALA A 120 6.16 17.25 -6.12
C ALA A 120 5.43 16.06 -6.77
N CYS A 121 5.26 14.94 -6.04
CA CYS A 121 4.48 13.81 -6.52
C CYS A 121 2.98 14.14 -6.65
N GLU A 122 2.40 14.83 -5.66
CA GLU A 122 1.01 15.31 -5.68
C GLU A 122 0.78 16.22 -6.88
N TRP A 123 1.67 17.19 -7.12
CA TRP A 123 1.62 18.07 -8.28
C TRP A 123 1.66 17.29 -9.60
N ARG A 124 2.59 16.34 -9.73
CA ARG A 124 2.72 15.50 -10.94
C ARG A 124 1.48 14.65 -11.19
N CYS A 125 0.85 14.12 -10.14
CA CYS A 125 -0.42 13.40 -10.21
C CYS A 125 -1.58 14.33 -10.60
N TYR A 126 -1.66 15.51 -9.99
CA TYR A 126 -2.68 16.52 -10.25
C TYR A 126 -2.67 16.96 -11.71
N MET A 127 -1.49 17.29 -12.26
CA MET A 127 -1.32 17.73 -13.65
C MET A 127 -1.70 16.68 -14.71
N ARG A 128 -1.89 15.40 -14.32
CA ARG A 128 -2.35 14.32 -15.20
C ARG A 128 -3.82 13.96 -14.99
N SER A 129 -4.52 14.65 -14.10
CA SER A 129 -5.98 14.48 -13.96
C SER A 129 -6.72 14.97 -15.21
N HIS A 130 -8.03 14.70 -15.29
CA HIS A 130 -8.82 15.02 -16.47
C HIS A 130 -8.93 16.53 -16.76
N ALA A 131 -8.77 17.39 -15.75
CA ALA A 131 -8.83 18.84 -15.88
C ALA A 131 -8.00 19.51 -14.77
N PRO A 132 -6.66 19.52 -14.89
CA PRO A 132 -5.83 20.25 -13.95
C PRO A 132 -6.00 21.75 -14.15
N ASP A 133 -6.17 22.47 -13.05
CA ASP A 133 -6.11 23.93 -13.02
C ASP A 133 -4.91 24.37 -12.18
N PRO A 134 -3.70 24.42 -12.78
CA PRO A 134 -2.51 24.87 -12.08
C PRO A 134 -2.60 26.33 -11.62
N TYR A 135 -3.45 27.15 -12.26
CA TYR A 135 -3.59 28.57 -11.96
C TYR A 135 -4.53 28.84 -10.79
N ALA A 136 -5.52 27.98 -10.55
CA ALA A 136 -6.31 28.02 -9.31
C ALA A 136 -5.45 27.85 -8.04
N LEU A 137 -4.37 27.07 -8.13
CA LEU A 137 -3.42 26.91 -7.02
C LEU A 137 -2.53 28.15 -6.81
N ILE A 138 -2.25 28.92 -7.86
CA ILE A 138 -1.45 30.15 -7.80
C ILE A 138 -2.29 31.33 -7.30
N ALA A 139 -3.56 31.43 -7.69
CA ALA A 139 -4.47 32.48 -7.25
C ALA A 139 -4.67 32.53 -5.72
N GLY A 140 -4.55 31.39 -5.03
CA GLY A 140 -4.56 31.31 -3.56
C GLY A 140 -3.23 31.67 -2.90
N LEU A 141 -2.10 31.55 -3.61
CA LEU A 141 -0.77 31.91 -3.09
C LEU A 141 -0.55 33.43 -3.10
N GLU A 142 -1.10 34.15 -4.08
CA GLU A 142 -1.07 35.62 -4.08
C GLU A 142 -1.82 36.20 -2.87
N GLN A 143 -2.88 35.53 -2.41
CA GLN A 143 -3.61 35.94 -1.19
C GLN A 143 -2.84 35.61 0.09
N ALA A 144 -2.04 34.54 0.12
CA ALA A 144 -1.19 34.19 1.26
C ALA A 144 0.11 35.00 1.34
N ALA A 145 0.62 35.50 0.20
CA ALA A 145 1.79 36.37 0.13
C ALA A 145 1.48 37.84 0.50
N GLY A 146 0.20 38.22 0.60
CA GLY A 146 -0.26 39.58 0.89
C GLY A 146 -0.30 39.97 2.36
N THR A 147 0.23 39.15 3.29
CA THR A 147 0.27 39.50 4.72
C THR A 147 1.61 39.11 5.34
N GLN A 148 2.68 39.71 4.83
CA GLN A 148 3.85 39.97 5.65
C GLN A 148 4.04 41.48 5.69
N ASP A 149 3.42 42.11 6.69
CA ASP A 149 3.82 43.45 7.11
C ASP A 149 5.29 43.39 7.49
N ARG A 150 6.15 43.98 6.66
CA ARG A 150 7.53 44.29 7.02
C ARG A 150 7.48 45.37 8.10
N GLU A 151 7.76 44.98 9.34
CA GLU A 151 8.11 45.95 10.38
C GLU A 151 9.40 46.71 9.96
N PRO A 152 9.48 48.04 10.15
CA PRO A 152 10.68 48.79 9.80
C PRO A 152 11.81 48.45 10.75
N THR A 153 12.98 48.14 10.18
CA THR A 153 14.25 47.98 10.88
C THR A 153 14.69 49.29 11.52
N ASP A 154 14.84 49.31 12.84
CA ASP A 154 15.68 50.29 13.54
C ASP A 154 17.00 49.62 13.93
N GLY A 155 18.10 50.34 13.70
CA GLY A 155 19.44 49.77 13.56
C GLY A 155 20.12 49.37 14.87
N ASN A 156 20.98 48.36 14.78
CA ASN A 156 22.38 48.46 15.20
C ASN A 156 23.24 47.39 14.51
N ASP A 157 24.42 47.85 14.10
CA ASP A 157 25.47 47.13 13.39
C ASP A 157 26.44 46.51 14.38
N ASP A 158 26.48 45.17 14.45
CA ASP A 158 27.62 44.47 15.01
C ASP A 158 27.70 43.01 14.51
N GLY A 159 28.67 42.76 13.63
CA GLY A 159 29.52 41.56 13.74
C GLY A 159 29.18 40.35 12.87
N TYR A 160 29.96 40.17 11.80
CA TYR A 160 30.17 38.89 11.13
C TYR A 160 30.46 37.75 12.13
N GLY A 161 29.76 36.62 11.99
CA GLY A 161 30.00 35.41 12.80
C GLY A 161 29.47 34.15 12.14
N ASP A 162 30.36 33.47 11.43
CA ASP A 162 30.29 32.07 10.98
C ASP A 162 29.89 31.12 12.13
N GLY A 163 29.08 30.09 11.84
CA GLY A 163 28.72 29.09 12.85
C GLY A 163 27.52 28.20 12.51
N ILE A 164 27.74 27.19 11.68
CA ILE A 164 26.93 25.96 11.70
C ILE A 164 26.97 25.40 13.13
N GLN A 165 25.82 25.29 13.80
CA GLN A 165 25.66 24.53 15.03
C GLN A 165 24.75 23.34 14.74
N ALA A 166 25.38 22.20 14.45
CA ALA A 166 24.76 20.90 14.46
C ALA A 166 24.40 20.54 15.91
N ASN A 167 23.12 20.35 16.20
CA ASN A 167 22.68 19.68 17.42
C ASN A 167 22.16 18.30 17.07
N ASN A 168 23.07 17.32 17.16
CA ASN A 168 22.73 15.94 17.44
C ASN A 168 22.13 15.87 18.85
N HIS A 169 20.92 15.32 18.96
CA HIS A 169 20.49 14.66 20.18
C HIS A 169 19.93 13.30 19.79
N ASP A 170 20.76 12.29 20.00
CA ASP A 170 20.35 10.91 20.17
C ASP A 170 19.56 10.82 21.50
N ASP A 171 18.35 10.27 21.49
CA ASP A 171 17.93 9.10 22.29
C ASP A 171 16.44 8.75 22.00
N PRO A 172 15.90 7.61 22.44
CA PRO A 172 15.52 6.49 21.59
C PRO A 172 13.99 6.38 21.43
N THR A 173 13.55 5.95 20.25
CA THR A 173 12.15 5.63 19.96
C THR A 173 11.66 4.45 20.81
N ASN A 174 10.94 4.76 21.88
CA ASN A 174 10.08 3.82 22.59
C ASN A 174 8.75 3.70 21.81
N GLU A 175 8.53 2.57 21.12
CA GLU A 175 7.25 2.27 20.47
C GLU A 175 6.24 1.66 21.46
N PRO A 176 5.11 2.32 21.75
CA PRO A 176 4.00 1.66 22.42
C PRO A 176 3.15 0.90 21.39
N GLY A 177 3.28 -0.43 21.38
CA GLY A 177 2.38 -1.34 20.68
C GLY A 177 0.93 -1.21 21.17
N PHE A 178 -0.01 -1.05 20.25
CA PHE A 178 -1.42 -0.92 20.58
C PHE A 178 -2.12 -2.29 20.67
N TYR A 179 -2.20 -2.81 21.90
CA TYR A 179 -3.19 -3.80 22.30
C TYR A 179 -4.55 -3.13 22.55
N ILE A 180 -5.61 -3.85 22.19
CA ILE A 180 -7.01 -3.49 22.41
C ILE A 180 -7.27 -3.33 23.92
N ARG A 181 -7.77 -2.15 24.32
CA ARG A 181 -8.29 -1.92 25.68
C ARG A 181 -9.65 -2.60 25.82
N LYS A 182 -9.75 -3.64 26.66
CA LYS A 182 -11.02 -4.15 27.18
C LYS A 182 -11.33 -3.48 28.53
N GLY A 183 -12.53 -2.91 28.63
CA GLY A 183 -13.30 -2.78 29.86
C GLY A 183 -12.92 -1.63 30.80
N HIS A 184 -13.78 -0.60 30.86
CA HIS A 184 -13.98 0.15 32.09
C HIS A 184 -15.36 -0.20 32.65
N VAL A 185 -15.40 -0.32 33.97
CA VAL A 185 -16.47 -0.84 34.83
C VAL A 185 -17.39 0.31 35.24
N HIS A 186 -18.67 0.02 35.42
CA HIS A 186 -19.40 0.40 36.63
C HIS A 186 -20.28 -0.77 37.06
#